data_AF-A0A820FKB3-F1
#
_entry.id   AF-A0A820FKB3-F1
#
_cell.length_a   1.000
_cell.length_b   1.000
_cell.length_c   1.000
_cell.angle_alpha   90.00
_cell.angle_beta   90.00
_cell.angle_gamma   90.00
#
_symmetry.space_group_name_H-M   'P 1'
#
loop_
_entity.id
_entity.type
_entity.pdbx_description
1 polymer ?
#
loop_
_entity_poly.entity_id
_entity_poly.type
_entity_poly.pdbx_seq_one_letter_code
_entity_poly.pdbx_strand_id
1 'polypeptide(L)'
;KFGPIKDNVHLIRLLTIIRHTFNREDYRFVLQVYIHPKDKSLLVSTQEHPFEDCHNDAIFTDDIKSDGLFGQNECSKNSAVTLYVNGKQIAVQKLHYINNITVPPGNSVSIFAYIGTLSIQRVYSSIQWRQGPCFLIEELLYSQIIAAMYGARPNYIGPFQAVCIDSTNDVFSPLFPKERIVFGIHPARFFDTTLSQFKKHYNKNDAKLIAKQLNMPTNESTVPIRILHNIAALYSGPARTIDGVVIGVRIFVPNPVSKTIEYIDGLHVMLGLITMSNDVESFYASVTAFVCILKANKQMQNELLRTRAYQILGLLFLKKRHLINSHILHLTCTLVGTIDTIRESTVITNPADANVDIQKSLFDHLLDVFLTSDPHNLMMNQRLAQKINLMLLLLCLLKDGSLHESTRLIIIISLIHVLLVTYKNTNDILKLGQFLVYLLLSSSISGKKRYY
;
A
#
# COMPACT_ATOMS: atom_id res chain seq x y z
N LYS A 1 -2.61 -31.52 4.98
CA LYS A 1 -1.17 -31.57 4.62
C LYS A 1 -1.08 -31.37 3.11
N PHE A 2 -0.41 -30.32 2.65
CA PHE A 2 -0.21 -30.09 1.22
C PHE A 2 0.76 -31.14 0.68
N GLY A 3 0.44 -31.76 -0.45
CA GLY A 3 1.37 -32.61 -1.19
C GLY A 3 2.57 -31.81 -1.72
N PRO A 4 3.61 -32.48 -2.25
CA PRO A 4 4.79 -31.81 -2.80
C PRO A 4 4.41 -30.79 -3.88
N ILE A 5 5.05 -29.60 -3.85
CA ILE A 5 4.77 -28.42 -4.69
C ILE A 5 4.84 -28.73 -6.20
N LYS A 6 5.55 -29.78 -6.62
CA LYS A 6 5.79 -30.09 -8.04
C LYS A 6 4.57 -30.60 -8.80
N ASP A 7 3.59 -31.19 -8.11
CA ASP A 7 2.50 -31.91 -8.77
C ASP A 7 1.17 -31.14 -8.78
N ASN A 8 0.99 -30.14 -7.91
CA ASN A 8 -0.26 -29.37 -7.76
C ASN A 8 -0.09 -27.89 -8.15
N VAL A 9 0.30 -27.66 -9.41
CA VAL A 9 0.39 -26.32 -10.00
C VAL A 9 -0.59 -26.25 -11.17
N HIS A 10 -1.64 -25.45 -11.01
CA HIS A 10 -2.67 -25.24 -12.03
C HIS A 10 -2.50 -23.92 -12.76
N LEU A 11 -3.04 -23.85 -13.98
CA LEU A 11 -3.06 -22.65 -14.81
C LEU A 11 -3.72 -21.48 -14.07
N ILE A 12 -3.07 -20.31 -14.11
CA ILE A 12 -3.64 -19.06 -13.61
C ILE A 12 -4.46 -18.46 -14.77
N ARG A 13 -5.77 -18.68 -14.76
CA ARG A 13 -6.68 -18.19 -15.79
C ARG A 13 -7.01 -16.72 -15.54
N LEU A 14 -6.70 -15.85 -16.49
CA LEU A 14 -6.91 -14.40 -16.39
C LEU A 14 -8.27 -14.00 -16.98
N LEU A 15 -8.55 -14.44 -18.21
CA LEU A 15 -9.78 -14.15 -18.93
C LEU A 15 -10.18 -15.35 -19.79
N THR A 16 -11.44 -15.76 -19.69
CA THR A 16 -12.03 -16.79 -20.54
C THR A 16 -13.35 -16.28 -21.11
N ILE A 17 -13.47 -16.23 -22.44
CA ILE A 17 -14.69 -15.85 -23.14
C ILE A 17 -15.33 -17.11 -23.73
N ILE A 18 -16.62 -17.28 -23.45
CA ILE A 18 -17.43 -18.41 -23.87
C ILE A 18 -18.61 -17.90 -24.67
N ARG A 19 -18.84 -18.49 -25.84
CA ARG A 19 -20.02 -18.24 -26.64
C ARG A 19 -21.01 -19.37 -26.46
N HIS A 20 -22.27 -19.00 -26.28
CA HIS A 20 -23.39 -19.92 -26.21
C HIS A 20 -24.38 -19.63 -27.33
N THR A 21 -24.73 -20.68 -28.09
CA THR A 21 -25.67 -20.60 -29.20
C THR A 21 -26.97 -21.32 -28.82
N PHE A 22 -28.03 -20.56 -28.57
CA PHE A 22 -29.26 -21.09 -27.95
C PHE A 22 -29.89 -22.26 -28.73
N ASN A 23 -29.90 -22.19 -30.07
CA ASN A 23 -30.56 -23.22 -30.89
C ASN A 23 -29.83 -24.57 -30.94
N ARG A 24 -28.57 -24.64 -30.48
CA ARG A 24 -27.78 -25.88 -30.45
C ARG A 24 -27.37 -26.30 -29.05
N GLU A 25 -27.72 -25.50 -28.02
CA GLU A 25 -27.12 -25.56 -26.67
C GLU A 25 -25.58 -25.73 -26.70
N ASP A 26 -24.94 -25.13 -27.71
CA ASP A 26 -23.51 -25.29 -27.97
C ASP A 26 -22.75 -24.18 -27.24
N TYR A 27 -21.95 -24.56 -26.25
CA TYR A 27 -21.03 -23.70 -25.54
C TYR A 27 -19.63 -23.93 -26.09
N ARG A 28 -18.96 -22.85 -26.51
CA ARG A 28 -17.58 -22.92 -27.01
C ARG A 28 -16.70 -21.88 -26.35
N PHE A 29 -15.47 -22.28 -26.03
CA PHE A 29 -14.41 -21.32 -25.73
C PHE A 29 -14.07 -20.53 -27.00
N VAL A 30 -13.87 -19.23 -26.86
CA VAL A 30 -13.59 -18.33 -28.00
C VAL A 30 -12.34 -17.49 -27.77
N LEU A 31 -12.05 -17.14 -26.52
CA LEU A 31 -10.79 -16.53 -26.12
C LEU A 31 -10.40 -17.06 -24.75
N GLN A 32 -9.15 -17.45 -24.59
CA GLN A 32 -8.59 -17.84 -23.31
C GLN A 32 -7.23 -17.18 -23.12
N VAL A 33 -7.04 -16.57 -21.96
CA VAL A 33 -5.81 -15.93 -21.53
C VAL A 33 -5.43 -16.49 -20.18
N TYR A 34 -4.29 -17.15 -20.08
CA TYR A 34 -3.84 -17.78 -18.84
C TYR A 34 -2.32 -17.84 -18.73
N ILE A 35 -1.80 -17.93 -17.51
CA ILE A 35 -0.38 -18.06 -17.21
C ILE A 35 -0.11 -19.51 -16.82
N HIS A 36 0.86 -20.14 -17.47
CA HIS A 36 1.36 -21.46 -17.10
C HIS A 36 2.47 -21.29 -16.05
N PRO A 37 2.25 -21.63 -14.77
CA PRO A 37 3.19 -21.22 -13.74
C PRO A 37 4.48 -22.04 -13.71
N LYS A 38 4.45 -23.29 -14.21
CA LYS A 38 5.66 -24.12 -14.34
C LYS A 38 6.61 -23.55 -15.40
N ASP A 39 6.04 -23.05 -16.49
CA ASP A 39 6.80 -22.58 -17.66
C ASP A 39 7.01 -21.06 -17.63
N LYS A 40 6.32 -20.36 -16.70
CA LYS A 40 6.30 -18.90 -16.58
C LYS A 40 5.90 -18.19 -17.87
N SER A 41 5.06 -18.84 -18.68
CA SER A 41 4.58 -18.33 -19.97
C SER A 41 3.16 -17.78 -19.85
N LEU A 42 2.85 -16.77 -20.68
CA LEU A 42 1.49 -16.28 -20.90
C LEU A 42 0.98 -16.88 -22.21
N LEU A 43 -0.18 -17.53 -22.14
CA LEU A 43 -0.82 -18.19 -23.27
C LEU A 43 -2.10 -17.44 -23.62
N VAL A 44 -2.27 -17.15 -24.91
CA VAL A 44 -3.44 -16.49 -25.49
C VAL A 44 -3.93 -17.36 -26.64
N SER A 45 -5.08 -18.01 -26.47
CA SER A 45 -5.71 -18.83 -27.51
C SER A 45 -7.01 -18.19 -27.97
N THR A 46 -7.18 -18.07 -29.28
CA THR A 46 -8.43 -17.71 -29.96
C THR A 46 -9.03 -18.90 -30.69
N GLN A 47 -8.49 -20.10 -30.50
CA GLN A 47 -9.03 -21.30 -31.14
C GLN A 47 -10.36 -21.67 -30.48
N GLU A 48 -11.37 -21.96 -31.30
CA GLU A 48 -12.69 -22.29 -30.79
C GLU A 48 -12.82 -23.78 -30.51
N HIS A 49 -13.06 -24.15 -29.25
CA HIS A 49 -13.19 -25.54 -28.81
C HIS A 49 -14.46 -25.73 -27.96
N PRO A 50 -15.08 -26.93 -27.99
CA PRO A 50 -16.30 -27.17 -27.24
C PRO A 50 -16.06 -27.07 -25.73
N PHE A 51 -17.07 -26.61 -25.00
CA PHE A 51 -16.99 -26.42 -23.55
C PHE A 51 -16.83 -27.75 -22.78
N GLU A 52 -17.25 -28.87 -23.37
CA GLU A 52 -17.10 -30.21 -22.81
C GLU A 52 -15.63 -30.56 -22.48
N ASP A 53 -14.69 -29.96 -23.22
CA ASP A 53 -13.24 -30.11 -23.01
C ASP A 53 -12.70 -29.32 -21.81
N CYS A 54 -13.56 -28.74 -20.97
CA CYS A 54 -13.15 -27.89 -19.85
C CYS A 54 -12.22 -28.56 -18.82
N HIS A 55 -12.18 -29.89 -18.74
CA HIS A 55 -11.33 -30.63 -17.80
C HIS A 55 -9.96 -31.02 -18.38
N ASN A 56 -9.79 -30.93 -19.69
CA ASN A 56 -8.58 -31.38 -20.35
C ASN A 56 -7.53 -30.28 -20.38
N ASP A 57 -6.85 -30.07 -19.25
CA ASP A 57 -5.66 -29.20 -19.17
C ASP A 57 -4.58 -29.61 -20.23
N ALA A 58 -4.62 -30.87 -20.72
CA ALA A 58 -3.75 -31.41 -21.75
C ALA A 58 -4.06 -30.96 -23.20
N ILE A 59 -5.32 -30.60 -23.52
CA ILE A 59 -5.62 -29.96 -24.83
C ILE A 59 -4.86 -28.64 -24.94
N PHE A 60 -4.60 -28.01 -23.80
CA PHE A 60 -3.88 -26.74 -23.69
C PHE A 60 -2.35 -26.90 -23.57
N THR A 61 -1.82 -28.12 -23.46
CA THR A 61 -0.36 -28.37 -23.48
C THR A 61 0.20 -28.56 -24.89
N ASP A 62 -0.65 -28.91 -25.85
CA ASP A 62 -0.26 -29.04 -27.26
C ASP A 62 -0.25 -27.67 -27.99
N ASP A 63 -0.92 -26.67 -27.43
CA ASP A 63 -0.92 -25.30 -27.95
C ASP A 63 0.19 -24.42 -27.31
N ILE A 64 1.34 -24.46 -27.98
CA ILE A 64 2.31 -23.36 -28.16
C ILE A 64 2.98 -22.84 -26.88
N LYS A 65 4.06 -23.53 -26.51
CA LYS A 65 5.12 -22.99 -25.64
C LYS A 65 5.73 -21.75 -26.29
N SER A 66 5.97 -20.68 -25.52
CA SER A 66 6.95 -19.67 -25.92
C SER A 66 7.77 -19.25 -24.69
N ASP A 67 9.04 -19.67 -24.63
CA ASP A 67 10.25 -18.85 -24.87
C ASP A 67 10.44 -18.20 -26.27
N GLY A 68 9.47 -18.31 -27.16
CA GLY A 68 9.47 -17.69 -28.47
C GLY A 68 8.99 -18.69 -29.51
N LEU A 69 8.12 -18.23 -30.41
CA LEU A 69 7.55 -18.89 -31.60
C LEU A 69 6.22 -19.70 -31.47
N PHE A 70 5.17 -19.07 -32.02
CA PHE A 70 4.15 -19.46 -33.04
C PHE A 70 3.34 -20.79 -33.03
N GLY A 71 2.12 -20.68 -33.59
CA GLY A 71 1.45 -21.67 -34.45
C GLY A 71 0.54 -20.96 -35.50
N GLN A 72 0.68 -21.35 -36.78
CA GLN A 72 -0.02 -20.79 -37.96
C GLN A 72 -1.23 -21.67 -38.36
N ASN A 73 -2.30 -21.04 -38.87
CA ASN A 73 -3.13 -21.58 -39.96
C ASN A 73 -3.75 -20.44 -40.78
N GLU A 74 -3.71 -20.57 -42.10
CA GLU A 74 -4.02 -19.51 -43.07
C GLU A 74 -5.52 -19.09 -43.05
N CYS A 75 -5.79 -17.80 -42.76
CA CYS A 75 -6.95 -17.05 -43.28
C CYS A 75 -6.75 -15.53 -43.06
N SER A 76 -7.37 -14.71 -43.92
CA SER A 76 -6.85 -13.46 -44.50
C SER A 76 -7.00 -12.15 -43.68
N LYS A 77 -7.09 -12.19 -42.34
CA LYS A 77 -7.05 -10.98 -41.50
C LYS A 77 -6.18 -11.18 -40.25
N ASN A 78 -4.95 -10.67 -40.30
CA ASN A 78 -3.99 -10.76 -39.21
C ASN A 78 -4.25 -9.66 -38.17
N SER A 79 -4.39 -10.04 -36.90
CA SER A 79 -4.34 -9.11 -35.75
C SER A 79 -2.99 -9.23 -35.02
N ALA A 80 -2.71 -8.33 -34.09
CA ALA A 80 -1.54 -8.39 -33.24
C ALA A 80 -1.93 -8.17 -31.77
N VAL A 81 -1.28 -8.92 -30.88
CA VAL A 81 -1.38 -8.79 -29.43
C VAL A 81 -0.05 -8.25 -28.92
N THR A 82 -0.11 -7.19 -28.12
CA THR A 82 1.04 -6.58 -27.44
C THR A 82 0.95 -6.83 -25.94
N LEU A 83 1.98 -7.45 -25.36
CA LEU A 83 2.09 -7.68 -23.93
C LEU A 83 2.92 -6.57 -23.27
N TYR A 84 2.35 -5.96 -22.24
CA TYR A 84 3.03 -4.99 -21.38
C TYR A 84 3.12 -5.54 -19.96
N VAL A 85 4.30 -5.42 -19.34
CA VAL A 85 4.53 -5.75 -17.93
C VAL A 85 5.28 -4.60 -17.28
N ASN A 86 4.83 -4.20 -16.10
CA ASN A 86 5.38 -3.07 -15.35
C ASN A 86 5.48 -1.77 -16.19
N GLY A 87 4.47 -1.51 -17.02
CA GLY A 87 4.41 -0.33 -17.88
C GLY A 87 5.30 -0.37 -19.13
N LYS A 88 6.04 -1.46 -19.37
CA LYS A 88 6.94 -1.62 -20.52
C LYS A 88 6.46 -2.73 -21.46
N GLN A 89 6.60 -2.50 -22.77
CA GLN A 89 6.30 -3.51 -23.78
C GLN A 89 7.34 -4.63 -23.72
N ILE A 90 6.88 -5.88 -23.60
CA ILE A 90 7.73 -7.07 -23.57
C ILE A 90 7.68 -7.84 -24.89
N ALA A 91 6.48 -8.04 -25.44
CA ALA A 91 6.29 -8.88 -26.61
C ALA A 91 5.18 -8.35 -27.52
N VAL A 92 5.31 -8.66 -28.82
CA VAL A 92 4.29 -8.41 -29.85
C VAL A 92 4.17 -9.66 -30.68
N GLN A 93 2.96 -10.20 -30.81
CA GLN A 93 2.71 -11.45 -31.50
C GLN A 93 1.50 -11.33 -32.41
N LYS A 94 1.56 -11.94 -33.61
CA LYS A 94 0.40 -12.02 -34.50
C LYS A 94 -0.60 -13.02 -33.95
N LEU A 95 -1.88 -12.66 -34.01
CA LEU A 95 -3.01 -13.46 -33.53
C LEU A 95 -4.07 -13.53 -34.62
N HIS A 96 -4.73 -14.67 -34.73
CA HIS A 96 -5.87 -14.81 -35.61
C HIS A 96 -7.08 -14.07 -35.02
N TYR A 97 -7.86 -13.43 -35.90
CA TYR A 97 -9.13 -12.85 -35.47
C TYR A 97 -10.06 -13.95 -34.97
N ILE A 98 -10.79 -13.66 -33.91
CA ILE A 98 -11.92 -14.50 -33.50
C ILE A 98 -12.89 -14.56 -34.68
N ASN A 99 -13.30 -15.78 -35.07
CA ASN A 99 -14.19 -15.96 -36.20
C ASN A 99 -15.51 -15.21 -35.97
N ASN A 100 -15.79 -14.27 -36.87
CA ASN A 100 -17.02 -13.50 -36.82
C ASN A 100 -18.16 -14.40 -37.30
N ILE A 101 -19.01 -14.84 -36.37
CA ILE A 101 -20.19 -15.61 -36.75
C ILE A 101 -21.26 -14.63 -37.22
N THR A 102 -21.56 -14.68 -38.52
CA THR A 102 -22.84 -14.19 -39.03
C THR A 102 -23.93 -15.08 -38.47
N VAL A 103 -24.62 -14.58 -37.44
CA VAL A 103 -25.73 -15.29 -36.81
C VAL A 103 -26.88 -15.33 -37.82
N PRO A 104 -27.35 -16.53 -38.24
CA PRO A 104 -28.52 -16.64 -39.11
C PRO A 104 -29.73 -15.95 -38.47
N PRO A 105 -30.61 -15.32 -39.26
CA PRO A 105 -31.83 -14.73 -38.73
C PRO A 105 -32.63 -15.77 -37.94
N GLY A 106 -32.92 -15.48 -36.66
CA GLY A 106 -33.63 -16.38 -35.73
C GLY A 106 -32.76 -17.11 -34.72
N ASN A 107 -31.42 -17.08 -34.84
CA ASN A 107 -30.53 -17.58 -33.80
C ASN A 107 -30.16 -16.43 -32.84
N SER A 108 -30.19 -16.69 -31.54
CA SER A 108 -29.58 -15.81 -30.53
C SER A 108 -28.24 -16.39 -30.09
N VAL A 109 -27.27 -15.50 -29.86
CA VAL A 109 -25.95 -15.82 -29.31
C VAL A 109 -25.75 -15.01 -28.05
N SER A 110 -25.33 -15.66 -26.98
CA SER A 110 -24.91 -15.00 -25.74
C SER A 110 -23.42 -15.21 -25.51
N ILE A 111 -22.74 -14.18 -25.04
CA ILE A 111 -21.31 -14.21 -24.73
C ILE A 111 -21.14 -14.06 -23.22
N PHE A 112 -20.36 -14.96 -22.62
CA PHE A 112 -20.00 -14.94 -21.22
C PHE A 112 -18.50 -14.70 -21.10
N ALA A 113 -18.10 -13.90 -20.11
CA ALA A 113 -16.70 -13.70 -19.76
C ALA A 113 -16.49 -14.10 -18.30
N TYR A 114 -15.44 -14.88 -18.06
CA TYR A 114 -14.99 -15.30 -16.75
C TYR A 114 -13.62 -14.71 -16.48
N ILE A 115 -13.46 -14.08 -15.33
CA ILE A 115 -12.17 -13.62 -14.82
C ILE A 115 -11.79 -14.58 -13.69
N GLY A 116 -10.63 -15.21 -13.82
CA GLY A 116 -10.22 -16.30 -12.92
C GLY A 116 -10.67 -17.69 -13.40
N THR A 117 -10.57 -18.64 -12.49
CA THR A 117 -10.87 -20.05 -12.76
C THR A 117 -12.37 -20.33 -12.68
N LEU A 118 -12.94 -20.95 -13.72
CA LEU A 118 -14.33 -21.38 -13.74
C LEU A 118 -14.63 -22.35 -12.59
N SER A 119 -15.85 -22.33 -12.07
CA SER A 119 -16.26 -23.19 -10.94
C SER A 119 -15.99 -24.67 -11.19
N ILE A 120 -16.15 -25.15 -12.43
CA ILE A 120 -15.91 -26.55 -12.81
C ILE A 120 -14.42 -26.92 -12.94
N GLN A 121 -13.54 -25.92 -13.08
CA GLN A 121 -12.09 -26.07 -13.21
C GLN A 121 -11.34 -25.77 -11.90
N ARG A 122 -12.06 -25.55 -10.79
CA ARG A 122 -11.44 -25.20 -9.51
C ARG A 122 -10.74 -26.43 -8.91
N VAL A 123 -9.43 -26.34 -8.74
CA VAL A 123 -8.60 -27.36 -8.09
C VAL A 123 -7.66 -26.68 -7.09
N TYR A 124 -7.26 -27.40 -6.05
CA TYR A 124 -6.30 -26.92 -5.06
C TYR A 124 -4.92 -26.71 -5.70
N SER A 125 -4.45 -25.47 -5.71
CA SER A 125 -3.12 -25.11 -6.21
C SER A 125 -2.20 -24.75 -5.05
N SER A 126 -0.93 -25.12 -5.16
CA SER A 126 0.14 -24.66 -4.27
C SER A 126 0.49 -23.18 -4.50
N ILE A 127 0.09 -22.61 -5.65
CA ILE A 127 0.36 -21.23 -6.01
C ILE A 127 -0.76 -20.33 -5.51
N GLN A 128 -0.37 -19.35 -4.71
CA GLN A 128 -1.26 -18.28 -4.26
C GLN A 128 -1.07 -17.06 -5.14
N TRP A 129 -2.16 -16.60 -5.74
CA TRP A 129 -2.20 -15.38 -6.54
C TRP A 129 -3.46 -14.59 -6.21
N ARG A 130 -3.44 -13.29 -6.50
CA ARG A 130 -4.59 -12.40 -6.30
C ARG A 130 -4.76 -11.56 -7.55
N GLN A 131 -5.99 -11.50 -8.06
CA GLN A 131 -6.34 -10.59 -9.14
C GLN A 131 -6.47 -9.17 -8.58
N GLY A 132 -5.70 -8.24 -9.14
CA GLY A 132 -5.84 -6.81 -8.88
C GLY A 132 -6.99 -6.20 -9.69
N PRO A 133 -7.03 -4.86 -9.79
CA PRO A 133 -7.99 -4.18 -10.67
C PRO A 133 -7.89 -4.71 -12.11
N CYS A 134 -9.03 -4.93 -12.76
CA CYS A 134 -9.12 -5.49 -14.11
C CYS A 134 -10.06 -4.64 -14.96
N PHE A 135 -9.61 -4.26 -16.15
CA PHE A 135 -10.36 -3.40 -17.06
C PHE A 135 -10.36 -4.01 -18.46
N LEU A 136 -11.51 -3.99 -19.12
CA LEU A 136 -11.64 -4.26 -20.55
C LEU A 136 -12.02 -2.96 -21.25
N ILE A 137 -11.23 -2.57 -22.23
CA ILE A 137 -11.33 -1.28 -22.91
C ILE A 137 -11.36 -1.55 -24.41
N GLU A 138 -12.38 -1.02 -25.09
CA GLU A 138 -12.57 -1.09 -26.54
C GLU A 138 -11.87 0.09 -27.24
N GLU A 139 -10.60 0.31 -26.91
CA GLU A 139 -9.77 1.39 -27.47
C GLU A 139 -8.32 0.90 -27.53
N LEU A 140 -7.57 1.34 -28.54
CA LEU A 140 -6.16 1.00 -28.66
C LEU A 140 -5.36 1.77 -27.58
N LEU A 141 -4.76 1.02 -26.65
CA LEU A 141 -3.93 1.59 -25.59
C LEU A 141 -2.48 1.72 -26.07
N TYR A 142 -2.02 2.96 -26.27
CA TYR A 142 -0.64 3.25 -26.62
C TYR A 142 0.31 3.13 -25.41
N SER A 143 1.60 2.94 -25.68
CA SER A 143 2.62 2.75 -24.62
C SER A 143 2.64 3.89 -23.59
N GLN A 144 2.33 5.14 -23.98
CA GLN A 144 2.27 6.28 -23.06
C GLN A 144 1.11 6.17 -22.06
N ILE A 145 -0.08 5.75 -22.55
CA ILE A 145 -1.26 5.52 -21.71
C ILE A 145 -0.97 4.39 -20.72
N ILE A 146 -0.36 3.30 -21.18
CA ILE A 146 -0.02 2.15 -20.34
C ILE A 146 1.01 2.53 -19.27
N ALA A 147 2.00 3.35 -19.62
CA ALA A 147 2.95 3.89 -18.65
C ALA A 147 2.27 4.77 -17.59
N ALA A 148 1.32 5.63 -18.00
CA ALA A 148 0.53 6.44 -17.08
C ALA A 148 -0.36 5.59 -16.15
N MET A 149 -1.02 4.55 -16.69
CA MET A 149 -1.80 3.59 -15.91
C MET A 149 -0.92 2.85 -14.89
N TYR A 150 0.29 2.44 -15.27
CA TYR A 150 1.24 1.83 -14.35
C TYR A 150 1.71 2.82 -13.26
N GLY A 151 1.96 4.08 -13.63
CA GLY A 151 2.32 5.17 -12.72
C GLY A 151 1.25 5.49 -11.67
N ALA A 152 -0.03 5.31 -12.00
CA ALA A 152 -1.15 5.47 -11.06
C ALA A 152 -1.14 4.46 -9.89
N ARG A 153 -0.33 3.39 -10.02
CA ARG A 153 -0.18 2.28 -9.05
C ARG A 153 -1.44 1.43 -8.85
N PRO A 154 -1.30 0.21 -8.27
CA PRO A 154 -2.43 -0.69 -8.02
C PRO A 154 -3.50 -0.17 -7.05
N ASN A 155 -3.21 0.92 -6.32
CA ASN A 155 -4.13 1.52 -5.35
C ASN A 155 -5.11 2.52 -5.99
N TYR A 156 -4.98 2.80 -7.30
CA TYR A 156 -5.89 3.71 -7.99
C TYR A 156 -7.27 3.08 -8.18
N ILE A 157 -8.30 3.73 -7.61
CA ILE A 157 -9.69 3.20 -7.53
C ILE A 157 -10.56 3.68 -8.70
N GLY A 158 -10.06 4.59 -9.55
CA GLY A 158 -10.83 5.24 -10.61
C GLY A 158 -10.82 4.53 -11.97
N PRO A 159 -11.62 5.00 -12.93
CA PRO A 159 -11.66 4.54 -14.33
C PRO A 159 -10.67 5.28 -15.25
N PHE A 160 -9.58 5.82 -14.68
CA PHE A 160 -8.50 6.54 -15.39
C PHE A 160 -8.96 7.82 -16.13
N GLN A 161 -10.03 8.43 -15.63
CA GLN A 161 -10.58 9.69 -16.17
C GLN A 161 -9.94 10.95 -15.54
N ALA A 162 -9.33 10.79 -14.37
CA ALA A 162 -8.58 11.82 -13.66
C ALA A 162 -7.47 11.10 -12.88
N VAL A 163 -6.34 10.86 -13.54
CA VAL A 163 -5.19 10.21 -12.92
C VAL A 163 -4.33 11.31 -12.29
N CYS A 164 -3.97 11.14 -11.02
CA CYS A 164 -3.00 11.99 -10.35
C CYS A 164 -1.78 11.12 -10.02
N ILE A 165 -0.59 11.54 -10.46
CA ILE A 165 0.65 10.85 -10.15
C ILE A 165 1.34 11.65 -9.03
N ASP A 166 1.65 10.97 -7.93
CA ASP A 166 2.15 11.53 -6.64
C ASP A 166 3.34 12.51 -6.77
N SER A 167 4.02 12.57 -7.91
CA SER A 167 5.19 13.42 -8.14
C SER A 167 4.89 14.85 -8.60
N THR A 168 3.71 15.14 -9.17
CA THR A 168 3.47 16.45 -9.82
C THR A 168 2.19 17.18 -9.40
N ASN A 169 1.28 16.59 -8.62
CA ASN A 169 -0.06 17.17 -8.33
C ASN A 169 -0.89 17.54 -9.59
N ASP A 170 -0.38 17.28 -10.79
CA ASP A 170 -1.05 17.56 -12.05
C ASP A 170 -2.06 16.45 -12.32
N VAL A 171 -3.32 16.86 -12.46
CA VAL A 171 -4.39 15.96 -12.88
C VAL A 171 -4.27 15.77 -14.38
N PHE A 172 -3.93 14.54 -14.80
CA PHE A 172 -3.91 14.20 -16.22
C PHE A 172 -5.33 14.27 -16.79
N SER A 173 -5.43 14.73 -18.04
CA SER A 173 -6.63 14.58 -18.86
C SER A 173 -7.05 13.09 -18.94
N PRO A 174 -8.31 12.78 -19.24
CA PRO A 174 -8.77 11.41 -19.40
C PRO A 174 -7.84 10.62 -20.31
N LEU A 175 -7.34 9.48 -19.83
CA LEU A 175 -6.37 8.68 -20.61
C LEU A 175 -7.00 8.08 -21.87
N PHE A 176 -8.31 7.87 -21.85
CA PHE A 176 -9.13 7.40 -22.96
C PHE A 176 -10.60 7.81 -22.75
N PRO A 177 -11.41 7.84 -23.81
CA PRO A 177 -12.82 8.20 -23.69
C PRO A 177 -13.58 7.24 -22.75
N LYS A 178 -14.36 7.78 -21.82
CA LYS A 178 -15.16 7.01 -20.85
C LYS A 178 -16.07 5.96 -21.49
N GLU A 179 -16.51 6.19 -22.72
CA GLU A 179 -17.46 5.35 -23.45
C GLU A 179 -16.84 4.08 -24.01
N ARG A 180 -15.51 4.05 -24.08
CA ARG A 180 -14.74 2.88 -24.53
C ARG A 180 -14.48 1.87 -23.43
N ILE A 181 -14.83 2.19 -22.17
CA ILE A 181 -14.67 1.25 -21.07
C ILE A 181 -15.82 0.25 -21.10
N VAL A 182 -15.52 -0.99 -21.46
CA VAL A 182 -16.49 -2.09 -21.52
C VAL A 182 -16.89 -2.50 -20.11
N PHE A 183 -15.89 -2.79 -19.28
CA PHE A 183 -16.06 -2.99 -17.85
C PHE A 183 -14.78 -2.64 -17.08
N GLY A 184 -14.95 -2.31 -15.80
CA GLY A 184 -13.85 -2.10 -14.87
C GLY A 184 -14.20 -2.69 -13.51
N ILE A 185 -13.31 -3.50 -12.96
CA ILE A 185 -13.53 -4.21 -11.70
C ILE A 185 -12.38 -3.87 -10.78
N HIS A 186 -12.69 -3.38 -9.57
CA HIS A 186 -11.69 -3.05 -8.56
C HIS A 186 -12.03 -3.75 -7.24
N PRO A 187 -11.08 -4.43 -6.58
CA PRO A 187 -11.33 -5.16 -5.34
C PRO A 187 -11.96 -4.34 -4.20
N ALA A 188 -11.67 -3.03 -4.15
CA ALA A 188 -12.26 -2.12 -3.17
C ALA A 188 -13.72 -1.71 -3.46
N ARG A 189 -14.25 -1.96 -4.67
CA ARG A 189 -15.61 -1.58 -5.06
C ARG A 189 -16.51 -2.81 -5.12
N PHE A 190 -16.98 -3.24 -3.95
CA PHE A 190 -17.92 -4.33 -3.81
C PHE A 190 -19.14 -3.91 -2.99
N PHE A 191 -20.21 -4.68 -3.10
CA PHE A 191 -21.33 -4.65 -2.17
C PHE A 191 -21.72 -6.07 -1.80
N ASP A 192 -22.22 -6.22 -0.58
CA ASP A 192 -22.76 -7.48 -0.08
C ASP A 192 -24.28 -7.45 -0.24
N THR A 193 -24.85 -8.49 -0.84
CA THR A 193 -26.29 -8.65 -1.04
C THR A 193 -26.67 -10.11 -0.88
N THR A 194 -27.95 -10.45 -1.00
CA THR A 194 -28.41 -11.85 -1.07
C THR A 194 -28.94 -12.13 -2.46
N LEU A 195 -29.02 -13.40 -2.85
CA LEU A 195 -29.54 -13.75 -4.17
C LEU A 195 -30.99 -13.29 -4.38
N SER A 196 -31.80 -13.35 -3.31
CA SER A 196 -33.18 -12.85 -3.32
C SER A 196 -33.27 -11.33 -3.49
N GLN A 197 -32.36 -10.56 -2.85
CA GLN A 197 -32.27 -9.11 -3.02
C GLN A 197 -31.73 -8.76 -4.41
N PHE A 198 -30.72 -9.47 -4.89
CA PHE A 198 -30.18 -9.28 -6.24
C PHE A 198 -31.27 -9.50 -7.29
N LYS A 199 -32.06 -10.56 -7.18
CA LYS A 199 -33.21 -10.86 -8.05
C LYS A 199 -34.30 -9.78 -8.04
N LYS A 200 -34.39 -8.96 -7.00
CA LYS A 200 -35.35 -7.84 -6.90
C LYS A 200 -34.82 -6.57 -7.57
N HIS A 201 -33.54 -6.26 -7.35
CA HIS A 201 -32.92 -5.03 -7.87
C HIS A 201 -32.39 -5.20 -9.30
N TYR A 202 -32.11 -6.44 -9.70
CA TYR A 202 -31.54 -6.82 -10.99
C TYR A 202 -32.39 -7.90 -11.69
N ASN A 203 -31.91 -8.37 -12.83
CA ASN A 203 -32.60 -9.33 -13.68
C ASN A 203 -32.70 -10.73 -13.04
N LYS A 204 -33.86 -11.38 -13.20
CA LYS A 204 -34.13 -12.74 -12.70
C LYS A 204 -33.27 -13.80 -13.39
N ASN A 205 -32.93 -13.62 -14.66
CA ASN A 205 -32.11 -14.58 -15.41
C ASN A 205 -30.67 -14.57 -14.90
N ASP A 206 -30.12 -13.38 -14.63
CA ASP A 206 -28.77 -13.23 -14.11
C ASP A 206 -28.66 -13.79 -12.69
N ALA A 207 -29.68 -13.59 -11.85
CA ALA A 207 -29.76 -14.24 -10.54
C ALA A 207 -29.72 -15.79 -10.65
N LYS A 208 -30.40 -16.38 -11.64
CA LYS A 208 -30.35 -17.85 -11.86
C LYS A 208 -28.96 -18.31 -12.31
N LEU A 209 -28.31 -17.56 -13.20
CA LEU A 209 -26.95 -17.86 -13.65
C LEU A 209 -25.94 -17.78 -12.50
N ILE A 210 -26.05 -16.74 -11.67
CA ILE A 210 -25.22 -16.58 -10.47
C ILE A 210 -25.44 -17.74 -9.50
N ALA A 211 -26.70 -18.14 -9.25
CA ALA A 211 -27.03 -19.27 -8.40
C ALA A 211 -26.36 -20.56 -8.88
N LYS A 212 -26.43 -20.82 -10.19
CA LYS A 212 -25.77 -21.98 -10.84
C LYS A 212 -24.25 -21.93 -10.66
N GLN A 213 -23.62 -20.76 -10.83
CA GLN A 213 -22.17 -20.61 -10.68
C GLN A 213 -21.67 -20.76 -9.23
N LEU A 214 -22.50 -20.36 -8.27
CA LEU A 214 -22.21 -20.47 -6.84
C LEU A 214 -22.64 -21.81 -6.23
N ASN A 215 -23.23 -22.71 -7.02
CA ASN A 215 -23.83 -23.97 -6.55
C ASN A 215 -24.84 -23.74 -5.41
N MET A 216 -25.67 -22.71 -5.54
CA MET A 216 -26.71 -22.35 -4.57
C MET A 216 -28.11 -22.45 -5.19
N PRO A 217 -29.15 -22.69 -4.37
CA PRO A 217 -30.52 -22.66 -4.85
C PRO A 217 -30.94 -21.24 -5.24
N THR A 218 -31.78 -21.10 -6.27
CA THR A 218 -32.20 -19.80 -6.82
C THR A 218 -33.05 -18.95 -5.87
N ASN A 219 -33.56 -19.55 -4.80
CA ASN A 219 -34.43 -18.91 -3.81
C ASN A 219 -33.68 -18.59 -2.50
N GLU A 220 -32.35 -18.75 -2.49
CA GLU A 220 -31.54 -18.47 -1.30
C GLU A 220 -31.66 -16.99 -0.90
N SER A 221 -31.99 -16.75 0.37
CA SER A 221 -32.21 -15.40 0.91
C SER A 221 -31.32 -15.08 2.11
N THR A 222 -30.62 -16.07 2.66
CA THR A 222 -29.85 -15.91 3.90
C THR A 222 -28.36 -15.76 3.65
N VAL A 223 -27.83 -16.43 2.62
CA VAL A 223 -26.41 -16.43 2.31
C VAL A 223 -25.99 -15.11 1.67
N PRO A 224 -25.09 -14.33 2.30
CA PRO A 224 -24.56 -13.13 1.69
C PRO A 224 -23.60 -13.49 0.55
N ILE A 225 -23.85 -12.90 -0.61
CA ILE A 225 -23.00 -12.92 -1.79
C ILE A 225 -22.29 -11.58 -1.92
N ARG A 226 -21.01 -11.62 -2.29
CA ARG A 226 -20.21 -10.44 -2.57
C ARG A 226 -20.11 -10.21 -4.07
N ILE A 227 -20.51 -9.03 -4.52
CA ILE A 227 -20.52 -8.64 -5.93
C ILE A 227 -19.58 -7.45 -6.11
N LEU A 228 -18.63 -7.56 -7.05
CA LEU A 228 -17.82 -6.43 -7.50
C LEU A 228 -18.64 -5.60 -8.45
N HIS A 229 -18.86 -4.34 -8.10
CA HIS A 229 -19.60 -3.43 -8.94
C HIS A 229 -18.76 -3.03 -10.16
N ASN A 230 -19.33 -3.13 -11.37
CA ASN A 230 -18.68 -2.63 -12.57
C ASN A 230 -18.52 -1.10 -12.46
N ILE A 231 -17.29 -0.60 -12.37
CA ILE A 231 -16.97 0.83 -12.25
C ILE A 231 -17.46 1.60 -13.47
N ALA A 232 -17.53 0.93 -14.63
CA ALA A 232 -18.01 1.52 -15.87
C ALA A 232 -19.54 1.62 -15.97
N ALA A 233 -20.29 1.10 -14.98
CA ALA A 233 -21.76 1.07 -15.03
C ALA A 233 -22.40 2.47 -15.13
N LEU A 234 -21.70 3.52 -14.68
CA LEU A 234 -22.17 4.91 -14.73
C LEU A 234 -21.93 5.58 -16.09
N TYR A 235 -21.15 5.00 -16.99
CA TYR A 235 -20.79 5.60 -18.28
C TYR A 235 -21.66 5.07 -19.41
N SER A 236 -21.95 5.91 -20.40
CA SER A 236 -22.62 5.53 -21.65
C SER A 236 -21.63 4.81 -22.58
N GLY A 237 -22.00 3.69 -23.19
CA GLY A 237 -21.15 2.99 -24.16
C GLY A 237 -21.87 1.79 -24.78
N PRO A 238 -21.67 1.51 -26.08
CA PRO A 238 -22.40 0.45 -26.79
C PRO A 238 -21.97 -0.97 -26.37
N ALA A 239 -20.69 -1.15 -26.01
CA ALA A 239 -20.15 -2.43 -25.58
C ALA A 239 -20.31 -2.70 -24.06
N ARG A 240 -20.93 -1.78 -23.31
CA ARG A 240 -20.97 -1.84 -21.84
C ARG A 240 -21.67 -3.10 -21.32
N THR A 241 -21.03 -3.81 -20.41
CA THR A 241 -21.69 -4.91 -19.69
C THR A 241 -22.58 -4.36 -18.58
N ILE A 242 -23.80 -4.89 -18.49
CA ILE A 242 -24.71 -4.60 -17.37
C ILE A 242 -24.19 -5.36 -16.15
N ASP A 243 -23.84 -4.60 -15.12
CA ASP A 243 -23.58 -5.04 -13.75
C ASP A 243 -22.38 -5.95 -13.45
N GLY A 244 -22.23 -6.18 -12.15
CA GLY A 244 -21.02 -6.59 -11.46
C GLY A 244 -20.62 -8.07 -11.57
N VAL A 245 -19.36 -8.35 -11.25
CA VAL A 245 -18.77 -9.69 -11.24
C VAL A 245 -18.86 -10.29 -9.84
N VAL A 246 -19.40 -11.49 -9.75
CA VAL A 246 -19.56 -12.20 -8.48
C VAL A 246 -18.24 -12.83 -8.04
N ILE A 247 -17.78 -12.52 -6.83
CA ILE A 247 -16.52 -13.07 -6.29
C ILE A 247 -16.76 -14.36 -5.50
N GLY A 248 -17.98 -14.59 -4.99
CA GLY A 248 -18.30 -15.81 -4.25
C GLY A 248 -19.17 -15.60 -3.02
N VAL A 249 -19.33 -16.70 -2.28
CA VAL A 249 -20.05 -16.79 -1.02
C VAL A 249 -19.04 -16.68 0.13
N ARG A 250 -19.32 -15.82 1.12
CA ARG A 250 -18.55 -15.72 2.38
C ARG A 250 -17.03 -15.49 2.19
N ILE A 251 -16.66 -14.35 1.63
CA ILE A 251 -15.24 -14.00 1.47
C ILE A 251 -14.72 -13.38 2.76
N PHE A 252 -13.84 -14.11 3.44
CA PHE A 252 -13.07 -13.58 4.56
C PHE A 252 -11.99 -12.64 4.02
N VAL A 253 -12.16 -11.34 4.25
CA VAL A 253 -11.14 -10.34 3.97
C VAL A 253 -10.58 -9.89 5.31
N PRO A 254 -9.42 -10.41 5.76
CA PRO A 254 -8.80 -9.92 6.97
C PRO A 254 -8.42 -8.46 6.74
N ASN A 255 -9.06 -7.55 7.47
CA ASN A 255 -8.64 -6.16 7.50
C ASN A 255 -7.52 -6.02 8.53
N PRO A 256 -6.41 -5.34 8.17
CA PRO A 256 -5.34 -5.09 9.13
C PRO A 256 -5.86 -4.19 10.27
N VAL A 257 -5.34 -4.40 11.47
CA VAL A 257 -5.73 -3.65 12.67
C VAL A 257 -5.57 -2.13 12.48
N SER A 258 -4.55 -1.71 11.72
CA SER A 258 -4.31 -0.30 11.37
C SER A 258 -5.46 0.34 10.59
N LYS A 259 -6.23 -0.45 9.83
CA LYS A 259 -7.39 0.02 9.06
C LYS A 259 -8.68 -0.08 9.88
N THR A 260 -8.81 -1.07 10.76
CA THR A 260 -9.99 -1.19 11.62
C THR A 260 -10.07 -0.06 12.64
N ILE A 261 -8.92 0.41 13.14
CA ILE A 261 -8.84 1.53 14.09
C ILE A 261 -9.34 2.83 13.48
N GLU A 262 -9.14 3.03 12.18
CA GLU A 262 -9.66 4.18 11.44
C GLU A 262 -11.19 4.29 11.56
N TYR A 263 -11.91 3.16 11.59
CA TYR A 263 -13.38 3.15 11.74
C TYR A 263 -13.87 3.49 13.15
N ILE A 264 -13.02 3.39 14.17
CA ILE A 264 -13.40 3.55 15.59
C ILE A 264 -13.13 4.99 16.09
N ASP A 265 -12.53 5.86 15.26
CA ASP A 265 -12.05 7.25 15.54
C ASP A 265 -10.51 7.41 15.42
N GLY A 266 -9.84 6.42 14.81
CA GLY A 266 -8.49 6.54 14.30
C GLY A 266 -7.47 6.96 15.36
N LEU A 267 -6.92 8.16 15.17
CA LEU A 267 -5.82 8.70 15.98
C LEU A 267 -6.24 8.95 17.43
N HIS A 268 -7.46 9.42 17.65
CA HIS A 268 -7.95 9.81 18.97
C HIS A 268 -8.05 8.60 19.91
N VAL A 269 -8.46 7.44 19.39
CA VAL A 269 -8.52 6.19 20.16
C VAL A 269 -7.14 5.83 20.69
N MET A 270 -6.11 5.92 19.84
CA MET A 270 -4.75 5.59 20.25
C MET A 270 -4.17 6.61 21.22
N LEU A 271 -4.43 7.90 21.01
CA LEU A 271 -4.10 8.94 21.99
C LEU A 271 -4.80 8.67 23.33
N GLY A 272 -6.06 8.21 23.31
CA GLY A 272 -6.81 7.76 24.47
C GLY A 272 -6.14 6.59 25.20
N LEU A 273 -5.64 5.58 24.49
CA LEU A 273 -4.89 4.48 25.11
C LEU A 273 -3.60 4.96 25.80
N ILE A 274 -2.94 5.96 25.23
CA ILE A 274 -1.78 6.62 25.84
C ILE A 274 -2.22 7.48 27.05
N THR A 275 -3.39 8.13 27.01
CA THR A 275 -3.88 8.92 28.15
C THR A 275 -4.37 8.05 29.31
N MET A 276 -4.91 6.86 29.05
CA MET A 276 -5.50 5.97 30.07
C MET A 276 -4.49 5.01 30.74
N SER A 277 -3.29 4.85 30.19
CA SER A 277 -2.26 3.96 30.74
C SER A 277 -1.68 4.48 32.05
N ASN A 278 -1.83 3.74 33.14
CA ASN A 278 -1.35 4.16 34.47
C ASN A 278 -0.03 3.49 34.88
N ASP A 279 0.42 2.50 34.11
CA ASP A 279 1.58 1.69 34.41
C ASP A 279 2.61 1.79 33.28
N VAL A 280 3.88 1.51 33.60
CA VAL A 280 4.97 1.54 32.61
C VAL A 280 4.72 0.55 31.46
N GLU A 281 4.20 -0.63 31.76
CA GLU A 281 3.90 -1.67 30.77
C GLU A 281 2.74 -1.27 29.84
N SER A 282 1.64 -0.76 30.41
CA SER A 282 0.49 -0.33 29.62
C SER A 282 0.81 0.90 28.77
N PHE A 283 1.63 1.82 29.30
CA PHE A 283 2.12 2.97 28.55
C PHE A 283 3.05 2.57 27.40
N TYR A 284 3.97 1.63 27.63
CA TYR A 284 4.84 1.08 26.58
C TYR A 284 4.04 0.35 25.48
N ALA A 285 3.06 -0.47 25.85
CA ALA A 285 2.20 -1.17 24.90
C ALA A 285 1.40 -0.19 24.03
N SER A 286 0.80 0.83 24.65
CA SER A 286 0.05 1.87 23.94
C SER A 286 0.92 2.66 22.96
N VAL A 287 2.12 3.08 23.37
CA VAL A 287 3.07 3.79 22.49
C VAL A 287 3.56 2.88 21.37
N THR A 288 3.84 1.61 21.64
CA THR A 288 4.26 0.64 20.61
C THR A 288 3.16 0.44 19.57
N ALA A 289 1.91 0.22 20.01
CA ALA A 289 0.76 0.08 19.13
C ALA A 289 0.59 1.33 18.26
N PHE A 290 0.68 2.52 18.87
CA PHE A 290 0.61 3.80 18.17
C PHE A 290 1.65 3.92 17.05
N VAL A 291 2.92 3.63 17.36
CA VAL A 291 4.01 3.68 16.37
C VAL A 291 3.80 2.65 15.25
N CYS A 292 3.39 1.42 15.58
CA CYS A 292 3.14 0.37 14.59
C CYS A 292 2.00 0.74 13.64
N ILE A 293 0.90 1.29 14.15
CA ILE A 293 -0.25 1.70 13.33
C ILE A 293 0.13 2.86 12.41
N LEU A 294 0.88 3.84 12.92
CA LEU A 294 1.34 4.98 12.12
C LEU A 294 2.30 4.55 11.02
N LYS A 295 3.21 3.60 11.28
CA LYS A 295 4.08 3.03 10.24
C LYS A 295 3.28 2.29 9.16
N ALA A 296 2.17 1.66 9.54
CA ALA A 296 1.35 0.86 8.63
C ALA A 296 0.30 1.66 7.85
N ASN A 297 -0.06 2.88 8.28
CA ASN A 297 -1.13 3.67 7.68
C ASN A 297 -0.69 5.13 7.41
N LYS A 298 -0.45 5.45 6.13
CA LYS A 298 -0.05 6.80 5.68
C LYS A 298 -1.13 7.87 5.92
N GLN A 299 -2.41 7.50 5.88
CA GLN A 299 -3.50 8.44 6.12
C GLN A 299 -3.49 8.93 7.58
N MET A 300 -3.22 8.03 8.53
CA MET A 300 -3.06 8.35 9.94
C MET A 300 -1.86 9.26 10.21
N GLN A 301 -0.75 9.10 9.46
CA GLN A 301 0.39 10.02 9.53
C GLN A 301 0.01 11.45 9.10
N ASN A 302 -0.74 11.58 8.00
CA ASN A 302 -1.22 12.87 7.52
C ASN A 302 -2.18 13.53 8.53
N GLU A 303 -3.05 12.74 9.16
CA GLU A 303 -3.98 13.23 10.17
C GLU A 303 -3.26 13.70 11.44
N LEU A 304 -2.20 12.99 11.85
CA LEU A 304 -1.37 13.35 12.99
C LEU A 304 -0.71 14.73 12.80
N LEU A 305 -0.24 15.03 11.59
CA LEU A 305 0.26 16.37 11.22
C LEU A 305 -0.88 17.41 11.21
N ARG A 306 -2.00 17.09 10.57
CA ARG A 306 -3.17 17.98 10.44
C ARG A 306 -3.71 18.43 11.79
N THR A 307 -3.78 17.51 12.74
CA THR A 307 -4.37 17.72 14.09
C THR A 307 -3.37 18.22 15.12
N ARG A 308 -2.10 18.42 14.74
CA ARG A 308 -1.03 18.76 15.71
C ARG A 308 -0.97 17.77 16.87
N ALA A 309 -1.18 16.49 16.57
CA ALA A 309 -1.20 15.44 17.58
C ALA A 309 0.19 15.14 18.15
N TYR A 310 1.28 15.54 17.48
CA TYR A 310 2.62 15.53 18.08
C TYR A 310 2.72 16.40 19.33
N GLN A 311 2.14 17.59 19.29
CA GLN A 311 2.12 18.49 20.43
C GLN A 311 1.32 17.87 21.58
N ILE A 312 0.20 17.22 21.26
CA ILE A 312 -0.63 16.51 22.24
C ILE A 312 0.14 15.34 22.85
N LEU A 313 0.82 14.52 22.04
CA LEU A 313 1.70 13.44 22.53
C LEU A 313 2.81 13.97 23.44
N GLY A 314 3.48 15.06 23.04
CA GLY A 314 4.51 15.70 23.85
C GLY A 314 3.98 16.15 25.21
N LEU A 315 2.78 16.74 25.24
CA LEU A 315 2.11 17.12 26.49
C LEU A 315 1.72 15.91 27.35
N LEU A 316 1.25 14.82 26.73
CA LEU A 316 0.92 13.59 27.44
C LEU A 316 2.17 12.95 28.06
N PHE A 317 3.27 12.92 27.32
CA PHE A 317 4.54 12.41 27.80
C PHE A 317 5.09 13.26 28.94
N LEU A 318 4.97 14.59 28.85
CA LEU A 318 5.34 15.49 29.93
C LEU A 318 4.55 15.22 31.21
N LYS A 319 3.22 15.04 31.10
CA LYS A 319 2.36 14.69 32.23
C LYS A 319 2.70 13.33 32.84
N LYS A 320 3.12 12.38 32.00
CA LYS A 320 3.45 11.00 32.39
C LYS A 320 4.95 10.73 32.46
N ARG A 321 5.78 11.75 32.72
CA ARG A 321 7.25 11.62 32.76
C ARG A 321 7.76 10.51 33.67
N HIS A 322 7.02 10.19 34.74
CA HIS A 322 7.35 9.14 35.70
C HIS A 322 7.20 7.71 35.13
N LEU A 323 6.45 7.54 34.02
CA LEU A 323 6.26 6.25 33.34
C LEU A 323 7.23 6.06 32.16
N ILE A 324 8.01 7.08 31.79
CA ILE A 324 8.91 7.04 30.64
C ILE A 324 10.18 6.26 31.02
N ASN A 325 10.47 5.19 30.29
CA ASN A 325 11.73 4.45 30.35
C ASN A 325 12.54 4.66 29.05
N SER A 326 13.77 4.14 29.02
CA SER A 326 14.64 4.23 27.84
C SER A 326 14.03 3.62 26.58
N HIS A 327 13.25 2.53 26.71
CA HIS A 327 12.59 1.88 25.57
C HIS A 327 11.46 2.73 24.97
N ILE A 328 10.62 3.35 25.80
CA ILE A 328 9.55 4.25 25.38
C ILE A 328 10.14 5.49 24.70
N LEU A 329 11.23 6.00 25.25
CA LEU A 329 11.97 7.11 24.66
C LEU A 329 12.48 6.73 23.26
N HIS A 330 13.12 5.57 23.11
CA HIS A 330 13.58 5.07 21.82
C HIS A 330 12.45 4.91 20.80
N LEU A 331 11.28 4.40 21.21
CA LEU A 331 10.09 4.31 20.35
C LEU A 331 9.60 5.69 19.91
N THR A 332 9.65 6.67 20.81
CA THR A 332 9.29 8.06 20.52
C THR A 332 10.24 8.69 19.52
N CYS A 333 11.54 8.46 19.72
CA CYS A 333 12.60 8.86 18.78
C CYS A 333 12.41 8.20 17.41
N THR A 334 12.03 6.91 17.39
CA THR A 334 11.70 6.20 16.14
C THR A 334 10.47 6.79 15.46
N LEU A 335 9.43 7.16 16.21
CA LEU A 335 8.24 7.82 15.67
C LEU A 335 8.59 9.16 14.99
N VAL A 336 9.47 9.93 15.62
CA VAL A 336 9.93 11.23 15.11
C VAL A 336 10.88 11.05 13.91
N GLY A 337 11.82 10.11 13.98
CA GLY A 337 12.81 9.82 12.94
C GLY A 337 12.27 9.10 11.71
N THR A 338 11.12 8.41 11.81
CA THR A 338 10.49 7.74 10.66
C THR A 338 9.70 8.68 9.75
N ILE A 339 9.68 9.99 10.06
CA ILE A 339 8.87 11.02 9.37
C ILE A 339 9.74 12.15 8.81
N ASP A 340 11.03 11.89 8.59
CA ASP A 340 11.83 12.69 7.67
C ASP A 340 11.23 12.57 6.26
N THR A 341 10.44 13.57 5.87
CA THR A 341 10.49 14.20 4.53
C THR A 341 9.54 15.39 4.38
N ILE A 342 8.56 15.63 5.26
CA ILE A 342 7.55 16.68 4.96
C ILE A 342 7.19 17.52 6.19
N ARG A 343 7.96 18.61 6.33
CA ARG A 343 7.60 19.90 6.95
C ARG A 343 7.59 19.99 8.48
N GLU A 344 8.50 20.85 8.95
CA GLU A 344 8.39 21.78 10.08
C GLU A 344 7.40 21.41 11.19
N SER A 345 7.91 20.74 12.24
CA SER A 345 7.67 21.03 13.67
C SER A 345 7.72 19.76 14.51
N THR A 346 8.91 19.39 14.97
CA THR A 346 9.07 18.47 16.08
C THR A 346 9.38 19.31 17.32
N VAL A 347 8.44 19.34 18.25
CA VAL A 347 8.62 19.95 19.57
C VAL A 347 9.54 19.03 20.35
N ILE A 348 10.84 19.34 20.36
CA ILE A 348 11.79 18.70 21.24
C ILE A 348 11.56 19.29 22.63
N THR A 349 11.03 18.47 23.53
CA THR A 349 10.84 18.79 24.95
C THR A 349 12.20 19.08 25.59
N ASN A 350 12.25 20.11 26.44
CA ASN A 350 13.48 20.57 27.09
C ASN A 350 14.19 19.42 27.86
N PRO A 351 15.39 18.95 27.44
CA PRO A 351 16.05 17.78 28.02
C PRO A 351 16.50 17.94 29.48
N ALA A 352 16.51 19.17 30.01
CA ALA A 352 16.98 19.46 31.36
C ALA A 352 16.12 18.81 32.47
N ASP A 353 14.84 18.52 32.21
CA ASP A 353 13.89 18.03 33.22
C ASP A 353 13.72 16.50 33.26
N ALA A 354 14.54 15.75 32.51
CA ALA A 354 14.43 14.29 32.38
C ALA A 354 15.31 13.53 33.39
N ASN A 355 14.94 12.29 33.70
CA ASN A 355 15.70 11.41 34.61
C ASN A 355 17.08 11.04 34.03
N VAL A 356 18.07 10.74 34.88
CA VAL A 356 19.49 10.58 34.47
C VAL A 356 19.69 9.55 33.35
N ASP A 357 19.03 8.40 33.42
CA ASP A 357 19.11 7.34 32.40
C ASP A 357 18.42 7.72 31.08
N ILE A 358 17.36 8.52 31.17
CA ILE A 358 16.59 9.02 30.02
C ILE A 358 17.40 10.09 29.28
N GLN A 359 18.09 10.96 30.02
CA GLN A 359 18.99 11.97 29.45
C GLN A 359 20.13 11.33 28.66
N LYS A 360 20.73 10.24 29.18
CA LYS A 360 21.79 9.50 28.49
C LYS A 360 21.31 8.95 27.14
N SER A 361 20.18 8.23 27.15
CA SER A 361 19.56 7.66 25.93
C SER A 361 19.14 8.75 24.92
N LEU A 362 18.65 9.91 25.40
CA LEU A 362 18.36 11.07 24.57
C LEU A 362 19.61 11.63 23.88
N PHE A 363 20.70 11.80 24.62
CA PHE A 363 21.94 12.36 24.08
C PHE A 363 22.66 11.40 23.13
N ASP A 364 22.63 10.10 23.39
CA ASP A 364 23.13 9.07 22.47
C ASP A 364 22.33 9.08 21.16
N HIS A 365 21.00 9.16 21.24
CA HIS A 365 20.18 9.23 20.03
C HIS A 365 20.40 10.54 19.24
N LEU A 366 20.57 11.68 19.94
CA LEU A 366 20.90 12.95 19.28
C LEU A 366 22.26 12.86 18.57
N LEU A 367 23.27 12.24 19.17
CA LEU A 367 24.56 11.98 18.52
C LEU A 367 24.38 11.19 17.23
N ASP A 368 23.65 10.08 17.29
CA ASP A 368 23.39 9.24 16.13
C ASP A 368 22.68 10.02 15.02
N VAL A 369 21.65 10.81 15.35
CA VAL A 369 20.94 11.65 14.37
C VAL A 369 21.90 12.65 13.73
N PHE A 370 22.74 13.35 14.51
CA PHE A 370 23.67 14.33 13.96
C PHE A 370 24.78 13.70 13.09
N LEU A 371 25.19 12.47 13.38
CA LEU A 371 26.25 11.76 12.66
C LEU A 371 25.75 11.04 11.40
N THR A 372 24.51 10.53 11.41
CA THR A 372 23.96 9.69 10.33
C THR A 372 23.08 10.44 9.32
N SER A 373 22.81 11.73 9.54
CA SER A 373 21.93 12.54 8.68
C SER A 373 22.55 12.90 7.33
N ASP A 374 21.75 12.78 6.27
CA ASP A 374 22.05 13.33 4.94
C ASP A 374 22.23 14.87 4.97
N PRO A 375 22.98 15.46 4.01
CA PRO A 375 23.33 16.88 4.01
C PRO A 375 22.11 17.84 3.99
N HIS A 376 20.96 17.39 3.46
CA HIS A 376 19.71 18.17 3.49
C HIS A 376 19.10 18.23 4.90
N ASN A 377 19.06 17.11 5.61
CA ASN A 377 18.53 17.01 6.97
C ASN A 377 19.47 17.68 7.98
N LEU A 378 20.77 17.68 7.70
CA LEU A 378 21.79 18.34 8.49
C LEU A 378 21.51 19.85 8.64
N MET A 379 21.12 20.55 7.57
CA MET A 379 20.74 21.97 7.63
C MET A 379 19.45 22.23 8.43
N MET A 380 18.47 21.32 8.40
CA MET A 380 17.27 21.45 9.24
C MET A 380 17.57 21.20 10.71
N ASN A 381 18.33 20.14 11.00
CA ASN A 381 18.77 19.79 12.36
C ASN A 381 19.59 20.92 12.99
N GLN A 382 20.40 21.63 12.20
CA GLN A 382 21.08 22.85 12.62
C GLN A 382 20.13 23.94 13.12
N ARG A 383 19.09 24.27 12.32
CA ARG A 383 18.13 25.31 12.67
C ARG A 383 17.33 24.94 13.92
N LEU A 384 17.01 23.66 14.08
CA LEU A 384 16.32 23.16 15.27
C LEU A 384 17.22 23.23 16.52
N ALA A 385 18.48 22.79 16.41
CA ALA A 385 19.46 22.88 17.50
C ALA A 385 19.66 24.33 17.97
N GLN A 386 19.66 25.30 17.03
CA GLN A 386 19.71 26.73 17.33
C GLN A 386 18.43 27.22 18.01
N LYS A 387 17.25 26.83 17.52
CA LYS A 387 15.96 27.24 18.08
C LYS A 387 15.77 26.79 19.53
N ILE A 388 16.31 25.62 19.88
CA ILE A 388 16.26 25.06 21.24
C ILE A 388 17.43 25.56 22.10
N ASN A 389 18.38 26.31 21.53
CA ASN A 389 19.63 26.69 22.18
C ASN A 389 20.35 25.48 22.80
N LEU A 390 20.44 24.37 22.05
CA LEU A 390 21.00 23.11 22.52
C LEU A 390 22.42 23.28 23.10
N MET A 391 23.24 24.15 22.51
CA MET A 391 24.58 24.47 23.03
C MET A 391 24.53 25.02 24.46
N LEU A 392 23.63 25.97 24.75
CA LEU A 392 23.51 26.56 26.08
C LEU A 392 23.03 25.51 27.10
N LEU A 393 22.10 24.65 26.68
CA LEU A 393 21.60 23.56 27.51
C LEU A 393 22.71 22.57 27.90
N LEU A 394 23.53 22.14 26.93
CA LEU A 394 24.65 21.23 27.16
C LEU A 394 25.69 21.85 28.11
N LEU A 395 25.97 23.16 27.97
CA LEU A 395 26.88 23.89 28.85
C LEU A 395 26.32 24.03 30.28
N CYS A 396 25.02 24.29 30.43
CA CYS A 396 24.36 24.29 31.74
C CYS A 396 24.43 22.91 32.42
N LEU A 397 24.23 21.83 31.64
CA LEU A 397 24.34 20.46 32.16
C LEU A 397 25.77 20.12 32.59
N LEU A 398 26.80 20.64 31.90
CA LEU A 398 28.20 20.49 32.32
C LEU A 398 28.51 21.22 33.63
N LYS A 399 27.76 22.29 33.95
CA LYS A 399 27.95 23.07 35.17
C LYS A 399 27.38 22.38 36.41
N ASP A 400 26.26 21.68 36.27
CA ASP A 400 25.65 20.93 37.37
C ASP A 400 26.53 19.72 37.70
N GLY A 401 27.32 19.84 38.77
CA GLY A 401 28.30 18.84 39.25
C GLY A 401 27.72 17.49 39.70
N SER A 402 26.50 17.13 39.29
CA SER A 402 25.86 15.83 39.51
C SER A 402 26.28 14.76 38.49
N LEU A 403 27.25 15.05 37.61
CA LEU A 403 27.77 14.14 36.57
C LEU A 403 28.79 13.15 37.14
N HIS A 404 28.34 12.21 37.97
CA HIS A 404 29.21 11.15 38.50
C HIS A 404 29.53 10.02 37.49
N GLU A 405 28.88 9.97 36.33
CA GLU A 405 29.18 8.97 35.29
C GLU A 405 30.07 9.52 34.17
N SER A 406 31.30 9.00 34.06
CA SER A 406 32.29 9.33 33.02
C SER A 406 31.74 9.21 31.59
N THR A 407 30.86 8.24 31.33
CA THR A 407 30.22 8.07 30.02
C THR A 407 29.32 9.26 29.63
N ARG A 408 28.63 9.88 30.59
CA ARG A 408 27.73 11.01 30.32
C ARG A 408 28.49 12.26 29.88
N LEU A 409 29.65 12.50 30.50
CA LEU A 409 30.57 13.56 30.11
C LEU A 409 31.09 13.37 28.68
N ILE A 410 31.48 12.14 28.33
CA ILE A 410 31.99 11.80 26.98
C ILE A 410 30.92 12.10 25.92
N ILE A 411 29.67 11.69 26.16
CA ILE A 411 28.54 11.92 25.24
C ILE A 411 28.27 13.41 25.06
N ILE A 412 28.20 14.19 26.16
CA ILE A 412 27.95 15.64 26.10
C ILE A 412 29.08 16.37 25.37
N ILE A 413 30.34 16.02 25.66
CA ILE A 413 31.51 16.61 24.98
C ILE A 413 31.50 16.24 23.50
N SER A 414 31.14 15.00 23.16
CA SER A 414 30.99 14.55 21.77
C SER A 414 29.89 15.33 21.04
N LEU A 415 28.76 15.61 21.69
CA LEU A 415 27.69 16.45 21.13
C LEU A 415 28.17 17.88 20.87
N ILE A 416 28.87 18.49 21.83
CA ILE A 416 29.45 19.83 21.66
C ILE A 416 30.44 19.84 20.50
N HIS A 417 31.28 18.82 20.39
CA HIS A 417 32.23 18.67 19.30
C HIS A 417 31.50 18.59 17.94
N VAL A 418 30.52 17.70 17.81
CA VAL A 418 29.71 17.55 16.59
C VAL A 418 29.00 18.86 16.26
N LEU A 419 28.40 19.55 17.23
CA LEU A 419 27.73 20.83 16.99
C LEU A 419 28.68 21.91 16.47
N LEU A 420 29.91 21.98 17.00
CA LEU A 420 30.91 22.96 16.57
C LEU A 420 31.51 22.65 15.20
N VAL A 421 31.85 21.37 14.96
CA VAL A 421 32.48 20.92 13.71
C VAL A 421 31.49 20.95 12.55
N THR A 422 30.28 20.46 12.77
CA THR A 422 29.27 20.25 11.73
C THR A 422 28.53 21.54 11.37
N TYR A 423 28.31 22.45 12.33
CA TYR A 423 27.41 23.60 12.13
C TYR A 423 28.09 24.99 12.16
N LYS A 424 29.37 25.08 12.54
CA LYS A 424 30.23 26.29 12.48
C LYS A 424 29.51 27.60 12.84
N ASN A 425 28.72 27.60 13.92
CA ASN A 425 27.99 28.78 14.37
C ASN A 425 28.87 29.62 15.30
N THR A 426 29.13 30.87 14.92
CA THR A 426 29.98 31.81 15.69
C THR A 426 29.41 32.09 17.09
N ASN A 427 28.08 32.12 17.23
CA ASN A 427 27.41 32.33 18.51
C ASN A 427 27.64 31.17 19.50
N ASP A 428 27.73 29.94 19.01
CA ASP A 428 27.93 28.77 19.87
C ASP A 428 29.39 28.68 20.35
N ILE A 429 30.34 29.11 19.51
CA ILE A 429 31.75 29.30 19.90
C ILE A 429 31.87 30.38 20.98
N LEU A 430 31.17 31.50 20.84
CA LEU A 430 31.16 32.57 21.85
C LEU A 430 30.58 32.09 23.19
N LYS A 431 29.45 31.36 23.16
CA LYS A 431 28.84 30.77 24.38
C LYS A 431 29.79 29.82 25.08
N LEU A 432 30.51 28.97 24.34
CA LEU A 432 31.52 28.08 24.90
C LEU A 432 32.72 28.85 25.48
N GLY A 433 33.21 29.87 24.77
CA GLY A 433 34.27 30.75 25.27
C GLY A 433 33.90 31.45 26.57
N GLN A 434 32.69 32.00 26.66
CA GLN A 434 32.14 32.61 27.88
C GLN A 434 32.04 31.59 29.03
N PHE A 435 31.61 30.36 28.73
CA PHE A 435 31.52 29.28 29.70
C PHE A 435 32.90 28.86 30.25
N LEU A 436 33.91 28.72 29.38
CA LEU A 436 35.28 28.40 29.80
C LEU A 436 35.89 29.51 30.67
N VAL A 437 35.69 30.77 30.28
CA VAL A 437 36.12 31.92 31.09
C VAL A 437 35.43 31.92 32.45
N TYR A 438 34.13 31.64 32.50
CA TYR A 438 33.38 31.50 33.75
C TYR A 438 33.93 30.38 34.65
N LEU A 439 34.26 29.21 34.10
CA LEU A 439 34.87 28.11 34.84
C LEU A 439 36.26 28.48 35.40
N LEU A 440 37.09 29.15 34.60
CA LEU A 440 38.43 29.62 35.01
C LEU A 440 38.35 30.70 36.10
N LEU A 441 37.38 31.62 36.02
CA LEU A 441 37.15 32.62 37.06
C LEU A 441 36.65 31.98 38.36
N SER A 442 35.74 31.00 38.27
CA SER A 442 35.20 30.32 39.45
C SER A 442 36.25 29.49 40.22
N SER A 443 37.22 28.89 39.52
CA SER A 443 38.36 28.20 40.14
C SER A 443 39.41 29.16 40.73
N SER A 444 39.52 30.39 40.19
CA SER A 444 40.42 31.42 40.74
C SER A 444 39.90 32.06 42.04
N ILE A 445 38.59 32.03 42.27
CA ILE A 445 37.94 32.64 43.46
C ILE A 445 38.01 31.71 44.68
N SER A 446 38.11 30.38 44.50
CA SER A 446 38.33 29.45 45.62
C SER A 446 39.79 29.42 46.12
N GLY A 447 40.74 29.96 45.33
CA GLY A 447 42.18 29.91 45.61
C GLY A 447 42.84 31.20 46.08
N LYS A 448 42.14 32.34 46.14
CA LYS A 448 42.76 33.62 46.55
C LYS A 448 42.12 34.18 47.81
N LYS A 449 42.81 33.96 48.96
CA LYS A 449 42.78 34.91 50.07
C LYS A 449 43.08 36.28 49.48
N ARG A 450 42.11 37.20 49.61
CA ARG A 450 42.28 38.62 49.32
C ARG A 450 43.46 39.14 50.16
N TYR A 451 44.54 39.53 49.50
CA TYR A 451 45.42 40.57 49.99
C TYR A 451 45.77 41.47 48.80
N TYR A 452 45.74 42.77 49.11
CA TYR A 452 45.64 43.96 48.26
C TYR A 452 46.46 43.98 46.98
#